data_AF-X0YYR4-F1
#
_entry.id   AF-X0YYR4-F1
#
_cell.length_a   1.000
_cell.length_b   1.000
_cell.length_c   1.000
_cell.angle_alpha   90.00
_cell.angle_beta   90.00
_cell.angle_gamma   90.00
#
_symmetry.space_group_name_H-M   'P 1'
#
loop_
_entity.id
_entity.type
_entity.pdbx_description
1 polymer ?
#
loop_
_entity_poly.entity_id
_entity_poly.type
_entity_poly.pdbx_seq_one_letter_code
_entity_poly.pdbx_strand_id
1 'polypeptide(L)'
;FDRSETGHLAAACPANYVGRIAPRPLWLLNGTFDGDYDRERSVEPLYRHVGQPTEMHWVLTGHQLPGQDALDRLADWLVSTLQ
;
A
#
# COMPACT_ATOMS: atom_id res chain seq x y z
N PHE A 1 7.36 9.33 -0.11
CA PHE A 1 8.61 8.61 0.16
C PHE A 1 8.99 7.81 -1.08
N ASP A 2 9.34 8.49 -2.15
CA ASP A 2 10.15 7.83 -3.18
C ASP A 2 11.57 7.65 -2.61
N ARG A 3 12.27 6.57 -2.95
CA ARG A 3 13.65 6.32 -2.47
C ARG A 3 14.58 7.51 -2.76
N SER A 4 14.32 8.23 -3.85
CA SER A 4 15.09 9.37 -4.32
C SER A 4 14.48 10.72 -3.93
N GLU A 5 13.43 10.75 -3.11
CA GLU A 5 12.78 12.00 -2.65
C GLU A 5 13.76 12.82 -1.80
N THR A 6 14.16 14.00 -2.30
CA THR A 6 15.10 14.92 -1.62
C THR A 6 14.41 16.13 -0.98
N GLY A 7 13.11 16.29 -1.20
CA GLY A 7 12.30 17.35 -0.62
C GLY A 7 10.88 16.85 -0.43
N HIS A 8 10.28 17.17 0.73
CA HIS A 8 8.98 16.64 1.11
C HIS A 8 7.98 17.78 1.35
N LEU A 9 6.93 17.85 0.53
CA LEU A 9 5.83 18.77 0.74
C LEU A 9 4.78 18.13 1.64
N ALA A 10 4.52 18.73 2.81
CA ALA A 10 3.52 18.20 3.75
C ALA A 10 2.14 18.03 3.09
N ALA A 11 1.76 18.93 2.19
CA ALA A 11 0.51 18.83 1.43
C ALA A 11 0.44 17.63 0.48
N ALA A 12 1.57 17.06 0.07
CA ALA A 12 1.64 15.88 -0.80
C ALA A 12 1.95 14.59 -0.01
N CYS A 13 2.08 14.66 1.32
CA CYS A 13 2.45 13.52 2.13
C CYS A 13 1.30 12.50 2.22
N PRO A 14 1.44 11.26 1.71
CA PRO A 14 0.38 10.26 1.79
C PRO A 14 -0.01 9.91 3.24
N ALA A 15 0.91 10.05 4.20
CA ALA A 15 0.61 9.83 5.63
C ALA A 15 -0.49 10.77 6.15
N ASN A 16 -0.62 11.97 5.58
CA ASN A 16 -1.65 12.95 5.96
C ASN A 16 -3.06 12.60 5.43
N TYR A 17 -3.16 11.62 4.53
CA TYR A 17 -4.40 11.26 3.85
C TYR A 17 -4.84 9.82 4.10
N VAL A 18 -3.91 8.88 4.26
CA VAL A 18 -4.21 7.44 4.29
C VAL A 18 -5.22 7.06 5.38
N GLY A 19 -5.14 7.71 6.55
CA GLY A 19 -6.10 7.49 7.65
C GLY A 19 -7.54 7.93 7.33
N ARG A 20 -7.74 8.80 6.33
CA ARG A 20 -9.07 9.26 5.89
C ARG A 20 -9.79 8.24 5.01
N ILE A 21 -9.13 7.13 4.66
CA ILE A 21 -9.77 6.03 3.92
C ILE A 21 -10.76 5.31 4.83
N ALA A 22 -10.37 5.07 6.08
CA ALA A 22 -11.22 4.47 7.09
C ALA A 22 -12.53 5.28 7.27
N PRO A 23 -13.66 4.61 7.55
CA PRO A 23 -13.82 3.18 7.85
C PRO A 23 -13.99 2.28 6.62
N ARG A 24 -13.72 2.77 5.39
CA ARG A 24 -13.83 1.92 4.20
C ARG A 24 -12.71 0.87 4.20
N PRO A 25 -13.02 -0.39 3.84
CA PRO A 25 -12.00 -1.43 3.70
C PRO A 25 -10.89 -1.02 2.73
N LEU A 26 -9.65 -1.33 3.11
CA LEU A 26 -8.47 -1.04 2.32
C LEU A 26 -7.56 -2.26 2.18
N TRP A 27 -7.18 -2.56 0.95
CA TRP A 27 -6.26 -3.64 0.61
C TRP A 27 -4.98 -3.03 0.00
N LEU A 28 -3.88 -3.08 0.74
CA LEU A 28 -2.59 -2.52 0.33
C LEU A 28 -1.70 -3.60 -0.27
N LEU A 29 -1.20 -3.38 -1.48
CA LEU A 29 -0.29 -4.29 -2.18
C LEU A 29 1.07 -3.64 -2.41
N ASN A 30 2.13 -4.36 -2.05
CA ASN A 30 3.50 -3.87 -2.15
C ASN A 30 4.44 -4.95 -2.71
N GLY A 31 5.45 -4.52 -3.46
CA GLY A 31 6.52 -5.40 -3.94
C GLY A 31 7.62 -5.58 -2.89
N THR A 32 8.06 -6.82 -2.66
CA THR A 32 9.12 -7.11 -1.68
C THR A 32 10.50 -6.57 -2.08
N PHE A 33 10.73 -6.34 -3.37
CA PHE A 33 11.98 -5.80 -3.89
C PHE A 33 11.73 -4.59 -4.79
N ASP A 34 10.69 -3.80 -4.46
CA ASP A 34 10.46 -2.50 -5.10
C ASP A 34 11.67 -1.58 -4.85
N GLY A 35 12.25 -1.08 -5.94
CA GLY A 35 13.43 -0.23 -5.93
C GLY A 35 13.13 1.26 -5.78
N ASP A 36 11.85 1.63 -5.93
CA ASP A 36 11.36 3.01 -5.89
C ASP A 36 10.77 3.32 -4.51
N TYR A 37 10.18 2.32 -3.84
CA TYR A 37 9.59 2.46 -2.51
C TYR A 37 10.22 1.50 -1.50
N ASP A 38 11.18 2.01 -0.71
CA ASP A 38 11.80 1.24 0.37
C ASP A 38 10.75 0.83 1.42
N ARG A 39 10.61 -0.47 1.68
CA ARG A 39 9.62 -0.99 2.65
C ARG A 39 9.61 -0.23 3.98
N GLU A 40 10.77 -0.14 4.64
CA GLU A 40 10.89 0.41 5.99
C GLU A 40 10.74 1.93 6.05
N ARG A 41 11.14 2.63 4.98
CA ARG A 41 11.18 4.11 4.93
C ARG A 41 9.96 4.71 4.25
N SER A 42 9.39 3.98 3.30
CA SER A 42 8.35 4.47 2.41
C SER A 42 6.98 3.88 2.69
N VAL A 43 6.88 2.60 2.99
CA VAL A 43 5.58 1.91 3.04
C VAL A 43 5.13 1.68 4.48
N GLU A 44 5.95 1.04 5.31
CA GLU A 44 5.59 0.70 6.69
C GLU A 44 5.22 1.91 7.57
N PRO A 45 5.84 3.09 7.42
CA PRO A 45 5.40 4.28 8.16
C PRO A 45 3.97 4.68 7.83
N LEU A 46 3.51 4.48 6.58
CA LEU A 46 2.13 4.77 6.20
C LEU A 46 1.15 3.86 6.94
N TYR A 47 1.51 2.58 7.12
CA TYR A 47 0.67 1.59 7.80
C TYR A 47 0.27 2.01 9.21
N ARG A 48 1.14 2.74 9.93
CA ARG A 48 0.84 3.26 11.28
C ARG A 48 -0.30 4.27 11.31
N HIS A 49 -0.59 4.91 10.18
CA HIS A 49 -1.63 5.92 10.04
C HIS A 49 -2.91 5.36 9.41
N VAL A 50 -2.91 4.09 9.01
CA VAL A 50 -4.08 3.48 8.39
C VAL A 50 -5.10 3.09 9.46
N GLY A 51 -6.39 3.40 9.22
CA GLY A 51 -7.49 2.95 10.07
C GLY A 51 -8.04 1.58 9.65
N GLN A 52 -8.89 0.98 10.48
CA GLN A 52 -9.49 -0.33 10.20
C GLN A 52 -10.82 -0.20 9.43
N PRO A 53 -11.19 -1.20 8.61
CA PRO A 53 -10.47 -2.46 8.34
C PRO A 53 -9.41 -2.33 7.22
N THR A 54 -8.20 -2.82 7.45
CA THR A 54 -7.11 -2.81 6.45
C THR A 54 -6.32 -4.11 6.43
N GLU A 55 -5.96 -4.57 5.22
CA GLU A 55 -5.00 -5.66 5.00
C GLU A 55 -3.78 -5.17 4.21
N MET A 56 -2.60 -5.69 4.55
CA MET A 56 -1.33 -5.34 3.89
C MET A 56 -0.64 -6.60 3.35
N HIS A 57 -0.39 -6.59 2.04
CA HIS A 57 0.15 -7.72 1.30
C HIS A 57 1.48 -7.35 0.66
N TRP A 58 2.43 -8.27 0.81
CA TRP A 58 3.74 -8.20 0.18
C TRP A 58 3.85 -9.35 -0.82
N VAL A 59 4.22 -9.04 -2.06
CA VAL A 59 4.35 -10.02 -3.13
C VAL A 59 5.73 -9.94 -3.77
N LEU A 60 6.18 -11.08 -4.31
CA LEU A 60 7.50 -11.22 -4.93
C LEU A 60 7.55 -10.49 -6.29
N THR A 61 7.54 -9.16 -6.24
CA THR A 61 7.70 -8.24 -7.38
C THR A 61 8.49 -6.99 -6.97
N GLY A 62 8.94 -6.25 -7.98
CA GLY A 62 9.59 -4.94 -7.84
C GLY A 62 8.60 -3.81 -8.13
N HIS A 63 9.07 -2.72 -8.74
CA HIS A 63 8.20 -1.64 -9.21
C HIS A 63 7.51 -2.01 -10.54
N GLN A 64 6.70 -3.07 -10.52
CA GLN A 64 6.06 -3.68 -11.69
C GLN A 64 4.67 -4.21 -11.32
N LEU A 65 3.89 -4.61 -12.33
CA LEU A 65 2.62 -5.29 -12.08
C LEU A 65 2.84 -6.57 -11.25
N PRO A 66 1.91 -6.90 -10.34
CA PRO A 66 1.99 -8.12 -9.57
C PRO A 66 1.65 -9.34 -10.46
N GLY A 67 2.11 -10.53 -10.05
CA GLY A 67 1.76 -11.78 -10.73
C GLY A 67 0.30 -12.18 -10.54
N GLN A 68 -0.16 -13.16 -11.33
CA GLN A 68 -1.55 -13.60 -11.34
C GLN A 68 -2.07 -14.00 -9.95
N ASP A 69 -1.30 -14.74 -9.16
CA ASP A 69 -1.69 -15.17 -7.80
C ASP A 69 -2.05 -14.00 -6.86
N ALA A 70 -1.46 -12.82 -7.07
CA ALA A 70 -1.80 -11.63 -6.29
C ALA A 70 -3.07 -10.94 -6.80
N LEU A 71 -3.30 -10.98 -8.13
CA LEU A 71 -4.53 -10.49 -8.74
C LEU A 71 -5.73 -11.35 -8.36
N ASP A 72 -5.56 -12.67 -8.31
CA ASP A 72 -6.62 -13.61 -7.90
C ASP A 72 -7.02 -13.36 -6.45
N ARG A 73 -6.04 -13.18 -5.54
CA ARG A 73 -6.31 -12.81 -4.15
C ARG A 73 -7.00 -11.46 -4.00
N LEU A 74 -6.65 -10.47 -4.82
CA LEU A 74 -7.37 -9.18 -4.84
C LEU A 74 -8.81 -9.37 -5.33
N ALA A 75 -9.03 -10.19 -6.37
CA ALA A 75 -10.36 -10.47 -6.88
C ALA A 75 -11.25 -11.14 -5.80
N ASP A 76 -10.70 -12.16 -5.12
CA ASP A 76 -11.39 -12.83 -4.01
C ASP A 76 -11.72 -11.85 -2.87
N TRP A 77 -10.77 -10.98 -2.51
CA TRP A 77 -10.98 -9.95 -1.50
C TRP A 77 -12.07 -8.94 -1.89
N LEU A 78 -12.09 -8.51 -3.15
CA LEU A 78 -13.12 -7.60 -3.66
C LEU A 78 -14.50 -8.24 -3.59
N VAL A 79 -14.63 -9.51 -3.99
CA VAL A 79 -15.89 -10.25 -3.91
C VAL A 79 -16.36 -10.36 -2.46
N SER A 80 -15.47 -10.74 -1.53
CA SER A 80 -15.84 -10.93 -0.12
C SER A 80 -16.17 -9.61 0.60
N THR A 81 -15.57 -8.50 0.16
CA THR A 81 -15.77 -7.17 0.79
C THR A 81 -17.03 -6.46 0.32
N LEU A 82 -17.50 -6.74 -0.91
CA LEU A 82 -18.65 -6.09 -1.52
C LEU A 82 -19.98 -6.81 -1.30
N GLN A 83 -19.95 -8.04 -0.77
CA GLN A 83 -21.12 -8.84 -0.40
C GLN A 83 -21.56 -8.54 1.03
#